data_AF-A0A357A0F2-F1
#
_entry.id   AF-A0A357A0F2-F1
#
_cell.length_a   1.000
_cell.length_b   1.000
_cell.length_c   1.000
_cell.angle_alpha   90.00
_cell.angle_beta   90.00
_cell.angle_gamma   90.00
#
_symmetry.space_group_name_H-M   'P 1'
#
loop_
_entity.id
_entity.type
_entity.pdbx_description
1 polymer ?
#
loop_
_entity_poly.entity_id
_entity_poly.type
_entity_poly.pdbx_seq_one_letter_code
_entity_poly.pdbx_strand_id
1 'polypeptide(L)'
;MIIRAFRDQTPLILQQKSDEPDYLQAPVVRALGFPESVAVVPVGKPVWGTLSAYYMDSYKWSNTRIQILQSLAHLMTLLIPPPGA
;
A
#
# COMPACT_ATOMS: atom_id res chain seq x y z
N MET A 1 -7.98 -1.66 5.80
CA MET A 1 -6.56 -1.91 5.43
C MET A 1 -5.66 -0.75 5.83
N ILE A 2 -5.85 0.45 5.27
CA ILE A 2 -5.08 1.67 5.60
C ILE A 2 -5.11 2.02 7.09
N ILE A 3 -6.27 1.85 7.75
CA ILE A 3 -6.45 2.07 9.20
C ILE A 3 -5.52 1.18 10.05
N ARG A 4 -5.18 -0.05 9.61
CA ARG A 4 -4.24 -0.92 10.33
C ARG A 4 -2.80 -0.43 10.20
N ALA A 5 -2.37 -0.02 9.00
CA ALA A 5 -1.04 0.55 8.80
C ALA A 5 -0.82 1.84 9.63
N PHE A 6 -1.87 2.65 9.78
CA PHE A 6 -1.87 3.82 10.68
C PHE A 6 -1.77 3.42 12.15
N ARG A 7 -2.61 2.47 12.59
CA ARG A 7 -2.68 2.03 14.00
C ARG A 7 -1.41 1.35 14.46
N ASP A 8 -0.86 0.47 13.63
CA ASP A 8 0.25 -0.40 13.98
C ASP A 8 1.61 0.23 13.60
N GLN A 9 1.60 1.43 13.00
CA GLN A 9 2.76 2.20 12.55
C GLN A 9 3.79 1.38 11.74
N THR A 10 3.32 0.36 11.05
CA THR A 10 4.15 -0.59 10.31
C THR A 10 3.69 -0.68 8.86
N PRO A 11 4.63 -0.87 7.90
CA PRO A 11 4.26 -1.09 6.51
C PRO A 11 3.36 -2.31 6.39
N LEU A 12 2.29 -2.18 5.61
CA LEU A 12 1.33 -3.24 5.36
C LEU A 12 1.36 -3.58 3.88
N ILE A 13 1.77 -4.81 3.57
CA ILE A 13 1.86 -5.33 2.22
C ILE A 13 0.82 -6.44 2.10
N LEU A 14 -0.18 -6.23 1.25
CA LEU A 14 -1.03 -7.33 0.78
C LEU A 14 -0.63 -7.66 -0.64
N GLN A 15 -0.39 -8.95 -0.82
CA GLN A 15 -0.15 -9.56 -2.11
C GLN A 15 -1.15 -10.69 -2.23
N GLN A 16 -2.19 -10.50 -3.04
CA GLN A 16 -3.05 -11.62 -3.41
C GLN A 16 -2.33 -12.39 -4.52
N LYS A 17 -2.00 -13.65 -4.25
CA LYS A 17 -1.54 -14.59 -5.28
C LYS A 17 -2.81 -15.05 -5.99
N SER A 18 -3.04 -14.61 -7.24
CA SER A 18 -4.16 -15.16 -8.00
C SER A 18 -3.80 -16.60 -8.34
N ASP A 19 -4.23 -17.55 -7.52
CA ASP A 19 -4.20 -18.97 -7.84
C ASP A 19 -5.39 -19.34 -8.76
N GLU A 20 -6.28 -18.39 -9.06
CA GLU A 20 -7.35 -18.53 -10.05
C GLU A 20 -6.88 -18.03 -11.43
N PRO A 21 -7.11 -18.79 -12.51
CA PRO A 21 -6.91 -18.32 -13.88
C PRO A 21 -7.70 -17.03 -14.14
N ASP A 22 -7.13 -16.07 -14.88
CA ASP A 22 -7.71 -14.73 -15.15
C ASP A 22 -9.16 -14.76 -15.68
N TYR A 23 -9.62 -15.87 -16.26
CA TYR A 23 -10.98 -16.06 -16.76
C TYR A 23 -12.01 -16.45 -15.67
N LEU A 24 -11.58 -16.87 -14.48
CA LEU A 24 -12.43 -17.21 -13.33
C LEU A 24 -12.59 -16.07 -12.34
N GLN A 25 -11.78 -15.00 -12.45
CA GLN A 25 -11.99 -13.78 -11.69
C GLN A 25 -13.30 -13.13 -12.14
N ALA A 26 -14.37 -13.50 -11.43
CA ALA A 26 -15.72 -13.09 -11.73
C ALA A 26 -15.81 -11.55 -11.82
N PRO A 27 -16.73 -10.99 -12.63
CA PRO A 27 -16.92 -9.55 -12.79
C PRO A 27 -17.10 -8.78 -11.48
N VAL A 28 -17.43 -9.45 -10.37
CA VAL A 28 -17.73 -8.85 -9.06
C VAL A 28 -16.51 -8.20 -8.39
N VAL A 29 -15.30 -8.76 -8.51
CA VAL A 29 -14.09 -8.15 -7.90
C VAL A 29 -13.68 -6.89 -8.69
N ARG A 30 -13.71 -6.96 -10.02
CA ARG A 30 -13.52 -5.79 -10.90
C ARG A 30 -14.64 -4.75 -10.77
N ALA A 31 -15.89 -5.19 -10.59
CA ALA A 31 -17.07 -4.31 -10.47
C ALA A 31 -17.10 -3.51 -9.17
N LEU A 32 -16.40 -3.98 -8.12
CA LEU A 32 -16.27 -3.26 -6.86
C LEU A 32 -14.99 -2.40 -6.79
N GLY A 33 -14.09 -2.51 -7.78
CA GLY A 33 -12.91 -1.64 -7.93
C GLY A 33 -11.86 -1.78 -6.84
N PHE A 34 -11.81 -2.91 -6.12
CA PHE A 34 -10.84 -3.11 -5.05
C PHE A 34 -9.52 -3.65 -5.60
N PRO A 35 -8.37 -3.07 -5.21
CA PRO A 35 -7.06 -3.50 -5.69
C PRO A 35 -6.65 -4.85 -5.07
N GLU A 36 -6.25 -5.80 -5.91
CA GLU A 36 -5.77 -7.14 -5.49
C GLU A 36 -4.38 -7.12 -4.86
N SER A 37 -3.58 -6.09 -5.12
CA SER A 37 -2.22 -5.98 -4.58
C SER A 37 -1.91 -4.57 -4.15
N VAL A 38 -1.50 -4.43 -2.88
CA VAL A 38 -1.36 -3.12 -2.24
C VAL A 38 -0.17 -3.09 -1.30
N ALA A 39 0.63 -2.03 -1.38
CA ALA A 39 1.65 -1.70 -0.39
C ALA A 39 1.30 -0.36 0.26
N VAL A 40 1.17 -0.33 1.58
CA VAL A 40 0.91 0.87 2.39
C VAL A 40 2.09 1.10 3.30
N VAL A 41 2.67 2.29 3.26
CA VAL A 41 3.81 2.69 4.10
C VAL A 41 3.44 3.93 4.92
N PRO A 42 3.59 3.91 6.25
CA PRO A 42 3.30 5.08 7.08
C PRO A 42 4.32 6.21 6.83
N VAL A 43 3.86 7.45 6.93
CA VAL A 43 4.65 8.69 6.81
C VAL A 43 4.59 9.45 8.13
N GLY A 44 5.75 9.90 8.61
CA GLY A 44 5.87 10.68 9.84
C GLY A 44 6.14 9.87 11.11
N LYS A 45 6.66 10.56 12.13
CA LYS A 45 6.68 10.11 13.54
C LYS A 45 6.35 11.32 14.44
N PRO A 46 5.13 11.41 15.02
CA PRO A 46 4.01 10.47 14.91
C PRO A 46 3.48 10.35 13.46
N VAL A 47 2.90 9.18 13.13
CA VAL A 47 2.36 8.93 11.79
C VAL A 47 1.18 9.87 11.53
N TRP A 48 1.28 10.67 10.47
CA TRP A 48 0.23 11.63 10.07
C TRP A 48 -0.32 11.34 8.67
N GLY A 49 0.35 10.48 7.91
CA GLY A 49 -0.01 10.13 6.53
C GLY A 49 0.38 8.70 6.17
N THR A 50 -0.05 8.25 5.00
CA THR A 50 0.41 7.00 4.38
C THR A 50 0.71 7.21 2.91
N LEU A 51 1.81 6.63 2.43
CA LEU A 51 2.10 6.45 1.02
C LEU A 51 1.63 5.06 0.60
N SER A 52 0.71 5.00 -0.36
CA SER A 52 0.12 3.74 -0.81
C SER A 52 0.31 3.55 -2.31
N ALA A 53 0.65 2.33 -2.71
CA ALA A 53 0.71 1.90 -4.10
C ALA A 53 -0.24 0.71 -4.32
N TYR A 54 -1.03 0.78 -5.39
CA TYR A 54 -2.11 -0.16 -5.69
C TYR A 54 -1.95 -0.74 -7.09
N TYR A 55 -2.22 -2.02 -7.23
CA TYR A 55 -2.43 -2.72 -8.50
C TYR A 55 -3.80 -3.38 -8.47
N MET A 56 -4.56 -3.20 -9.56
CA MET A 56 -5.90 -3.80 -9.69
C MET A 56 -5.83 -5.30 -9.91
N ASP A 57 -4.76 -5.77 -10.56
CA ASP A 57 -4.49 -7.19 -10.77
C ASP A 57 -3.47 -7.72 -9.74
N SER A 58 -3.36 -9.05 -9.66
CA SER A 58 -2.33 -9.72 -8.87
C SER A 58 -0.92 -9.24 -9.25
N TYR A 59 -0.23 -8.65 -8.28
CA TYR A 59 1.12 -8.12 -8.45
C TYR A 59 2.03 -8.55 -7.29
N LYS A 60 3.16 -9.17 -7.63
CA LYS A 60 4.19 -9.52 -6.65
C LYS A 60 5.11 -8.34 -6.36
N TRP A 61 4.96 -7.76 -5.18
CA TRP A 61 5.88 -6.75 -4.68
C TRP A 61 7.29 -7.33 -4.51
N SER A 62 8.28 -6.73 -5.18
CA SER A 62 9.68 -7.04 -4.92
C SER A 62 10.20 -6.27 -3.71
N ASN A 63 11.22 -6.82 -3.04
CA ASN A 63 11.89 -6.14 -1.93
C ASN A 63 12.41 -4.76 -2.33
N THR A 64 12.98 -4.63 -3.53
CA THR A 64 13.44 -3.35 -4.07
C THR A 64 12.33 -2.32 -4.18
N ARG A 65 11.13 -2.70 -4.65
CA ARG A 65 10.00 -1.77 -4.75
C ARG A 65 9.47 -1.34 -3.39
N ILE A 66 9.42 -2.26 -2.43
CA ILE A 66 9.05 -1.95 -1.05
C ILE A 66 10.05 -0.96 -0.43
N GLN A 67 11.35 -1.18 -0.62
CA GLN A 67 12.40 -0.27 -0.14
C GLN A 67 12.33 1.12 -0.78
N ILE A 68 12.00 1.21 -2.06
CA ILE A 68 11.77 2.50 -2.74
C ILE A 68 10.59 3.23 -2.08
N LEU A 69 9.46 2.56 -1.86
CA LEU A 69 8.30 3.17 -1.19
C LEU A 69 8.62 3.62 0.23
N GLN A 70 9.39 2.83 0.99
CA GLN A 70 9.87 3.22 2.31
C GLN A 70 10.78 4.45 2.28
N SER A 71 11.69 4.51 1.31
CA SER A 71 12.60 5.64 1.14
C SER A 71 11.84 6.91 0.77
N LEU A 72 10.84 6.81 -0.12
CA LEU A 72 9.97 7.93 -0.46
C LEU A 72 9.15 8.41 0.74
N ALA A 73 8.54 7.49 1.51
CA ALA A 73 7.81 7.83 2.73
C ALA A 73 8.70 8.52 3.78
N HIS A 74 9.96 8.09 3.88
CA HIS A 74 10.94 8.74 4.73
C HIS A 74 11.26 10.17 4.26
N LEU A 75 11.51 10.37 2.96
CA LEU A 75 11.74 11.70 2.40
C LEU A 75 10.53 12.62 2.59
N MET A 76 9.31 12.11 2.41
CA MET A 76 8.08 12.88 2.67
C MET A 76 7.99 13.33 4.12
N THR A 77 8.47 12.52 5.08
CA THR A 77 8.52 12.90 6.49
C THR A 77 9.43 14.10 6.74
N LEU A 78 10.50 14.25 5.96
CA LEU A 78 11.46 15.34 6.11
C LEU A 78 11.01 16.62 5.40
N LEU A 79 10.33 16.47 4.26
CA LEU A 79 9.99 17.58 3.37
C LEU A 79 8.60 18.16 3.61
N ILE A 80 7.67 17.36 4.13
CA ILE A 80 6.29 17.78 4.37
C ILE A 80 6.12 17.90 5.89
N PRO A 81 5.90 19.12 6.41
CA PRO A 81 5.66 19.30 7.83
C PRO A 81 4.39 18.56 8.24
N PRO A 82 4.36 17.98 9.46
CA PRO A 82 3.17 17.32 9.95
C PRO A 82 2.02 18.31 10.08
N PRO A 83 0.76 17.87 9.95
CA PRO A 83 -0.40 18.74 10.14
C PRO A 83 -0.37 19.40 11.52
N GLY A 84 -0.29 20.73 11.55
CA GLY A 84 -0.27 21.52 12.80
C GLY A 84 1.12 21.86 13.35
N ALA A 85 2.20 21.64 12.60
CA ALA A 85 3.53 22.23 12.86
C ALA A 85 3.69 23.62 12.23
#